data_AF-A0A9E3L4C1-F1
#
_entry.id   AF-A0A9E3L4C1-F1
#
_cell.length_a   1.000
_cell.length_b   1.000
_cell.length_c   1.000
_cell.angle_alpha   90.00
_cell.angle_beta   90.00
_cell.angle_gamma   90.00
#
_symmetry.space_group_name_H-M   'P 1'
#
loop_
_entity.id
_entity.type
_entity.pdbx_description
1 polymer ?
#
loop_
_entity_poly.entity_id
_entity_poly.type
_entity_poly.pdbx_seq_one_letter_code
_entity_poly.pdbx_strand_id
1 'polypeptide(L)' 'MFDVRLLNDDHTPMEFVVYVLQEVFELEHDDAVRAMFQSHHEGSGGCGLFPMRRRRARPRR' A
#
# COMPACT_ATOMS: atom_id res chain seq x y z
N MET A 1 -8.66 7.65 -12.87
CA MET A 1 -7.77 7.33 -11.73
C MET A 1 -8.57 6.52 -10.73
N PHE A 2 -7.93 5.69 -9.92
CA PHE A 2 -8.55 4.86 -8.90
C PHE A 2 -7.93 5.19 -7.55
N ASP A 3 -8.77 5.37 -6.54
CA ASP A 3 -8.38 5.41 -5.14
C ASP A 3 -8.03 3.99 -4.69
N VAL A 4 -6.77 3.76 -4.33
CA VAL A 4 -6.30 2.49 -3.80
C VAL A 4 -6.09 2.66 -2.30
N ARG A 5 -6.78 1.83 -1.53
CA ARG A 5 -6.69 1.80 -0.08
C ARG A 5 -6.16 0.45 0.40
N LEU A 6 -5.32 0.49 1.43
CA LEU A 6 -4.86 -0.68 2.14
C LEU A 6 -5.74 -0.89 3.37
N LEU A 7 -6.36 -2.07 3.46
CA LEU A 7 -7.19 -2.47 4.59
C LEU A 7 -6.32 -3.21 5.62
N ASN A 8 -6.51 -2.90 6.89
CA ASN A 8 -5.78 -3.55 7.97
C ASN A 8 -6.32 -4.96 8.27
N ASP A 9 -5.43 -5.84 8.71
CA ASP A 9 -5.73 -7.17 9.24
C ASP A 9 -4.73 -7.55 10.33
N ASP A 10 -5.06 -8.54 11.16
CA ASP A 10 -4.25 -8.90 12.35
C ASP A 10 -3.10 -9.89 12.08
N HIS A 11 -2.92 -10.33 10.84
CA HIS A 11 -1.99 -11.41 10.47
C HIS A 11 -0.82 -10.92 9.60
N THR A 12 -1.00 -9.84 8.86
CA THR A 12 0.03 -9.31 7.96
C THR A 12 1.06 -8.44 8.70
N PRO A 13 2.36 -8.77 8.66
CA PRO A 13 3.40 -7.96 9.32
C PRO A 13 3.55 -6.57 8.69
N MET A 14 3.78 -5.54 9.53
CA MET A 14 3.98 -4.15 9.08
C MET A 14 5.10 -4.01 8.04
N GLU A 15 6.25 -4.68 8.28
CA GLU A 15 7.39 -4.69 7.35
C GLU A 15 7.03 -5.26 5.97
N PHE A 16 6.17 -6.29 5.94
CA PHE A 16 5.71 -6.87 4.68
C PHE A 16 4.81 -5.91 3.91
N VAL A 17 3.94 -5.18 4.61
CA VAL A 17 3.10 -4.14 4.00
C VAL A 17 3.97 -3.04 3.38
N VAL A 18 4.96 -2.53 4.11
CA VAL A 18 5.88 -1.50 3.61
C VAL A 18 6.63 -2.00 2.37
N TYR A 19 7.15 -3.24 2.40
CA TYR A 19 7.80 -3.85 1.23
C TYR A 19 6.87 -3.92 0.01
N VAL A 20 5.61 -4.34 0.19
CA VAL A 20 4.62 -4.39 -0.91
C VAL A 20 4.34 -2.99 -1.45
N LEU A 21 4.19 -2.00 -0.58
CA LEU A 21 3.96 -0.60 -0.95
C LEU A 21 5.13 -0.04 -1.77
N GLN A 22 6.37 -0.37 -1.42
CA GLN A 22 7.55 0.03 -2.17
C GLN A 22 7.66 -0.70 -3.52
N GLU A 23 7.51 -2.03 -3.54
CA GLU A 23 7.77 -2.82 -4.76
C GLU A 23 6.65 -2.74 -5.80
N VAL A 24 5.38 -2.68 -5.36
CA VAL A 24 4.22 -2.72 -6.25
C VAL A 24 3.74 -1.33 -6.62
N PHE A 25 3.73 -0.43 -5.64
CA PHE A 25 3.20 0.92 -5.80
C PHE A 25 4.30 1.97 -6.02
N GLU A 26 5.58 1.56 -5.96
CA GLU A 26 6.74 2.43 -6.16
C GLU A 26 6.71 3.62 -5.19
N LEU A 27 6.17 3.42 -3.98
CA LEU A 27 6.15 4.44 -2.94
C LEU A 27 7.55 4.59 -2.34
N GLU A 28 7.92 5.83 -2.02
CA GLU A 28 9.07 6.15 -1.18
C GLU A 28 8.90 5.50 0.20
N HIS A 29 10.01 5.18 0.88
CA HIS A 29 9.96 4.47 2.16
C HIS A 29 9.10 5.19 3.20
N ASP A 30 9.28 6.50 3.37
CA ASP A 30 8.54 7.29 4.35
C ASP A 30 7.04 7.32 4.06
N ASP A 31 6.65 7.36 2.78
CA ASP A 31 5.24 7.37 2.37
C ASP A 31 4.60 5.98 2.53
N ALA A 32 5.34 4.91 2.24
CA ALA A 32 4.91 3.54 2.52
C ALA A 32 4.70 3.29 4.01
N VAL A 33 5.61 3.78 4.86
CA VAL A 33 5.50 3.70 6.33
C VAL A 33 4.29 4.50 6.82
N ARG A 34 4.07 5.72 6.33
CA ARG A 34 2.89 6.53 6.69
C ARG A 34 1.58 5.85 6.30
N ALA A 35 1.48 5.34 5.07
CA ALA A 35 0.27 4.67 4.60
C ALA A 35 -0.02 3.40 5.42
N MET A 36 1.01 2.62 5.74
CA MET A 36 0.89 1.44 6.60
C MET A 36 0.39 1.82 8.01
N PHE A 37 0.99 2.82 8.65
CA PHE A 37 0.57 3.26 9.99
C PHE A 37 -0.87 3.78 10.01
N GLN A 38 -1.27 4.54 9.00
CA GLN A 38 -2.65 5.00 8.85
C GLN A 38 -3.62 3.81 8.73
N SER A 39 -3.30 2.82 7.89
CA SER A 39 -4.10 1.60 7.81
C SER A 39 -4.24 0.92 9.16
N HIS A 40 -3.13 0.74 9.88
CA HIS A 40 -3.13 0.05 11.16
C HIS A 40 -4.02 0.72 12.21
N HIS A 41 -3.98 2.06 12.30
CA HIS A 41 -4.76 2.80 13.29
C HIS A 41 -6.20 3.09 12.88
N GLU A 42 -6.45 3.36 11.61
CA GLU A 42 -7.76 3.83 11.10
C GLU A 42 -8.57 2.70 10.43
N GLY A 43 -8.00 1.49 10.34
CA GLY A 43 -8.58 0.33 9.65
C GLY A 43 -8.45 0.38 8.13
N SER A 44 -8.15 1.55 7.56
CA SER A 44 -7.79 1.72 6.16
C SER A 44 -6.85 2.91 5.96
N GLY A 45 -5.91 2.80 5.03
CA GLY A 45 -4.92 3.83 4.73
C GLY A 45 -4.86 4.07 3.22
N GLY A 46 -4.73 5.34 2.83
CA GLY A 46 -4.68 5.73 1.42
C GLY A 46 -3.29 5.49 0.84
N CYS A 47 -3.19 4.63 -0.17
CA CYS A 47 -1.93 4.41 -0.91
C CYS A 47 -1.74 5.43 -2.04
N GLY A 48 -2.80 6.17 -2.41
CA GLY A 48 -2.78 7.21 -3.44
C GLY A 48 -3.70 6.95 -4.64
N LEU A 49 -3.70 7.88 -5.59
CA LEU A 49 -4.50 7.82 -6.82
C LEU A 49 -3.68 7.21 -7.96
N PHE A 50 -4.10 6.04 -8.44
CA PHE A 50 -3.39 5.32 -9.51
C PHE A 50 -4.16 5.33 -10.84
N PRO A 51 -3.49 5.42 -11.99
CA PRO A 51 -4.15 5.28 -13.29
C PRO A 51 -4.73 3.86 -13.47
N MET A 52 -5.80 3.73 -14.25
CA MET A 52 -6.51 2.44 -14.48
C MET A 52 -5.57 1.30 -14.87
N ARG A 53 -4.57 1.61 -15.68
CA ARG A 53 -3.59 0.65 -16.18
C ARG A 53 -2.74 0.02 -15.07
N ARG A 54 -2.57 0.68 -13.92
CA ARG A 54 -1.84 0.16 -12.75
C ARG A 54 -2.71 -0.65 -11.78
N ARG A 55 -3.99 -0.94 -12.11
CA ARG A 55 -4.90 -1.70 -11.22
C ARG A 55 -4.46 -3.15 -10.96
N ARG A 56 -3.59 -3.71 -11.79
CA ARG A 56 -2.92 -4.97 -11.49
C ARG A 56 -1.57 -4.65 -10.87
N ALA A 57 -1.43 -4.96 -9.58
CA ALA A 57 -0.13 -5.16 -8.95
C ALA A 57 0.68 -6.06 -9.90
N ARG A 58 1.78 -5.55 -10.45
CA ARG A 58 2.62 -6.33 -11.34
C ARG A 58 3.44 -7.25 -10.44
N PRO A 59 3.21 -8.57 -10.41
CA PRO A 59 4.19 -9.45 -9.79
C PRO A 59 5.41 -9.37 -10.71
N ARG A 60 6.49 -8.76 -10.25
CA ARG A 60 7.79 -8.96 -10.90
C ARG A 60 8.08 -10.45 -10.74
N ARG A 61 8.21 -11.14 -11.88
CA ARG A 61 8.62 -12.56 -11.94
C ARG A 61 9.98 -12.74 -11.29
#